data_AF-A0A7W5XFH3-F1
#
_entry.id   AF-A0A7W5XFH3-F1
#
_cell.length_a   1.000
_cell.length_b   1.000
_cell.length_c   1.000
_cell.angle_alpha   90.00
_cell.angle_beta   90.00
_cell.angle_gamma   90.00
#
_symmetry.space_group_name_H-M   'P 1'
#
loop_
_entity.id
_entity.type
_entity.pdbx_description
1 polymer ?
#
loop_
_entity_poly.entity_id
_entity_poly.type
_entity_poly.pdbx_seq_one_letter_code
_entity_poly.pdbx_strand_id
1 'polypeptide(L)'
;MSSMQLRTLTFAVSMVLAGAAVAQEAGGRTRFILSASWQPAFCQTNQKKAECASQTGERADATNFSLHGLWPMRQNYCDVSAEQKAADKDGKWDTLPAVTLSAETQAALAKAMPGTQSGLERHEWVKHGTCTKMSAEDYFGVGVHLVGALNSSAVRDLFAANIGKPVKAEAIKEAFDKSFGPGAGDRVKMSCRRAGKVKMISGLTIGLSEAAGAASAKSTGLGDLIQGAGKTTFGCDEGVVDAAGF
;
A
#
# COMPACT_ATOMS: atom_id res chain seq x y z
N MET A 1 17.38 86.42 -24.15
CA MET A 1 17.50 86.31 -22.68
C MET A 1 16.86 84.99 -22.27
N SER A 2 17.59 84.19 -21.50
CA SER A 2 17.54 82.73 -21.36
C SER A 2 16.19 82.08 -21.05
N SER A 3 15.89 80.98 -21.76
CA SER A 3 14.87 80.01 -21.34
C SER A 3 15.45 79.05 -20.31
N MET A 4 14.92 79.06 -19.09
CA MET A 4 15.20 78.07 -18.04
C MET A 4 14.62 76.71 -18.45
N GLN A 5 15.47 75.74 -18.76
CA GLN A 5 15.08 74.34 -18.88
C GLN A 5 15.03 73.71 -17.48
N LEU A 6 13.82 73.37 -17.03
CA LEU A 6 13.57 72.65 -15.78
C LEU A 6 13.89 71.17 -16.01
N ARG A 7 14.98 70.67 -15.42
CA ARG A 7 15.36 69.25 -15.44
C ARG A 7 14.51 68.47 -14.45
N THR A 8 13.57 67.69 -14.93
CA THR A 8 12.81 66.72 -14.13
C THR A 8 13.69 65.50 -13.88
N LEU A 9 14.13 65.26 -12.64
CA LEU A 9 14.77 64.01 -12.24
C LEU A 9 13.68 62.94 -12.04
N THR A 10 13.60 61.97 -12.94
CA THR A 10 12.74 60.79 -12.77
C THR A 10 13.48 59.75 -11.93
N PHE A 11 13.10 59.59 -10.66
CA PHE A 11 13.54 58.48 -9.82
C PHE A 11 12.81 57.20 -10.24
N ALA A 12 13.49 56.31 -10.96
CA ALA A 12 12.98 54.97 -11.25
C ALA A 12 13.21 54.07 -10.03
N VAL A 13 12.15 53.79 -9.27
CA VAL A 13 12.16 52.83 -8.17
C VAL A 13 12.09 51.42 -8.75
N SER A 14 13.21 50.69 -8.69
CA SER A 14 13.26 49.26 -9.05
C SER A 14 12.47 48.42 -8.03
N MET A 15 11.29 47.93 -8.43
CA MET A 15 10.57 46.89 -7.70
C MET A 15 11.25 45.53 -7.95
N VAL A 16 12.08 45.10 -7.01
CA VAL A 16 12.51 43.70 -6.92
C VAL A 16 11.35 42.90 -6.33
N LEU A 17 10.59 42.22 -7.19
CA LEU A 17 9.66 41.17 -6.78
C LEU A 17 10.49 39.96 -6.29
N ALA A 18 10.84 39.97 -5.00
CA ALA A 18 11.30 38.77 -4.32
C ALA A 18 10.10 37.82 -4.17
N GLY A 19 9.87 37.00 -5.20
CA GLY A 19 9.01 35.82 -5.08
C GLY A 19 9.65 34.87 -4.09
N ALA A 20 9.30 35.01 -2.82
CA ALA A 20 9.51 33.94 -1.86
C ALA A 20 8.65 32.77 -2.33
N ALA A 21 9.28 31.85 -3.06
CA ALA A 21 8.74 30.51 -3.24
C ALA A 21 8.55 29.97 -1.82
N VAL A 22 7.29 29.95 -1.38
CA VAL A 22 6.90 29.21 -0.19
C VAL A 22 7.20 27.77 -0.57
N ALA A 23 8.37 27.28 -0.17
CA ALA A 23 8.62 25.86 -0.13
C ALA A 23 7.56 25.33 0.83
N GLN A 24 6.46 24.82 0.28
CA GLN A 24 5.53 24.03 1.04
C GLN A 24 6.37 22.93 1.66
N GLU A 25 6.50 22.92 2.98
CA GLU A 25 6.82 21.73 3.75
C GLU A 25 5.71 20.71 3.42
N ALA A 26 5.81 20.08 2.25
CA ALA A 26 4.81 19.21 1.66
C ALA A 26 4.98 17.81 2.25
N GLY A 27 4.96 17.73 3.58
CA GLY A 27 4.79 16.46 4.27
C GLY A 27 3.37 15.98 3.99
N GLY A 28 3.21 15.08 3.02
CA GLY A 28 1.94 14.39 2.80
C GLY A 28 1.42 13.75 4.09
N ARG A 29 0.15 13.34 4.12
CA ARG A 29 -0.46 12.71 5.31
C ARG A 29 -1.01 11.35 4.95
N THR A 30 -0.49 10.33 5.60
CA THR A 30 -0.99 8.96 5.45
C THR A 30 -2.40 8.87 6.00
N ARG A 31 -3.35 8.54 5.12
CA ARG A 31 -4.77 8.33 5.45
C ARG A 31 -5.19 6.89 5.22
N PHE A 32 -4.51 6.19 4.33
CA PHE A 32 -4.72 4.78 4.07
C PHE A 32 -3.38 4.02 4.09
N ILE A 33 -3.45 2.72 4.32
CA ILE A 33 -2.32 1.80 4.16
C ILE A 33 -2.74 0.70 3.19
N LEU A 34 -1.96 0.50 2.13
CA LEU A 34 -2.01 -0.75 1.38
C LEU A 34 -1.11 -1.76 2.07
N SER A 35 -1.68 -2.88 2.51
CA SER A 35 -0.95 -3.99 3.11
C SER A 35 -0.77 -5.11 2.07
N ALA A 36 0.47 -5.39 1.70
CA ALA A 36 0.86 -6.35 0.69
C ALA A 36 1.71 -7.46 1.32
N SER A 37 1.25 -8.70 1.29
CA SER A 37 1.94 -9.85 1.89
C SER A 37 2.87 -10.51 0.88
N TRP A 38 4.04 -10.96 1.34
CA TRP A 38 4.82 -11.96 0.62
C TRP A 38 4.34 -13.34 1.08
N GLN A 39 3.47 -13.97 0.28
CA GLN A 39 2.71 -15.14 0.71
C GLN A 39 3.57 -16.33 1.14
N PRO A 40 4.69 -16.67 0.46
CA PRO A 40 5.55 -17.77 0.90
C PRO A 40 6.01 -17.62 2.36
N ALA A 41 6.51 -16.44 2.71
CA ALA A 41 6.96 -16.15 4.08
C ALA A 41 5.81 -16.14 5.10
N PHE A 42 4.58 -15.78 4.69
CA PHE A 42 3.40 -15.96 5.53
C PHE A 42 3.14 -17.45 5.79
N CYS A 43 3.20 -18.29 4.75
CA CYS A 43 2.87 -19.70 4.82
C CYS A 43 3.84 -20.53 5.67
N GLN A 44 5.11 -20.13 5.78
CA GLN A 44 6.09 -20.75 6.69
C GLN A 44 5.60 -20.91 8.14
N THR A 45 4.76 -19.99 8.61
CA THR A 45 4.21 -20.01 9.98
C THR A 45 2.70 -20.27 10.03
N ASN A 46 2.07 -20.48 8.87
CA ASN A 46 0.62 -20.62 8.71
C ASN A 46 0.25 -21.82 7.82
N GLN A 47 1.07 -22.87 7.82
CA GLN A 47 0.99 -24.04 6.93
C GLN A 47 -0.40 -24.70 6.88
N LYS A 48 -1.17 -24.62 7.97
CA LYS A 48 -2.52 -25.22 8.08
C LYS A 48 -3.62 -24.40 7.41
N LYS A 49 -3.36 -23.16 7.02
CA LYS A 49 -4.33 -22.33 6.29
C LYS A 49 -4.54 -22.89 4.89
N ALA A 50 -5.77 -22.86 4.39
CA ALA A 50 -6.14 -23.48 3.12
C ALA A 50 -5.29 -22.94 1.95
N GLU A 51 -5.06 -21.63 1.94
CA GLU A 51 -4.25 -20.95 0.92
C GLU A 51 -2.76 -21.32 0.96
N CYS A 52 -2.27 -21.79 2.10
CA CYS A 52 -0.89 -22.23 2.29
C CYS A 52 -0.71 -23.72 2.02
N ALA A 53 -1.65 -24.56 2.48
CA ALA A 53 -1.64 -25.99 2.20
C ALA A 53 -1.72 -26.31 0.70
N SER A 54 -2.35 -25.43 -0.08
CA SER A 54 -2.47 -25.52 -1.54
C SER A 54 -1.43 -24.68 -2.31
N GLN A 55 -0.43 -24.10 -1.63
CA GLN A 55 0.54 -23.23 -2.31
C GLN A 55 1.54 -24.05 -3.13
N THR A 56 1.76 -23.63 -4.37
CA THR A 56 2.74 -24.23 -5.29
C THR A 56 3.57 -23.11 -5.94
N GLY A 57 4.71 -23.46 -6.56
CA GLY A 57 5.58 -22.50 -7.23
C GLY A 57 4.97 -21.85 -8.48
N GLU A 58 3.94 -22.47 -9.06
CA GLU A 58 3.25 -22.00 -10.27
C GLU A 58 2.13 -21.00 -9.96
N ARG A 59 1.70 -20.89 -8.70
CA ARG A 59 0.65 -19.94 -8.34
C ARG A 59 1.16 -18.50 -8.38
N ALA A 60 0.26 -17.57 -8.66
CA ALA A 60 0.60 -16.15 -8.78
C ALA A 60 1.27 -15.60 -7.50
N ASP A 61 0.78 -16.01 -6.33
CA ASP A 61 1.29 -15.59 -5.02
C ASP A 61 2.64 -16.21 -4.63
N ALA A 62 3.23 -17.08 -5.45
CA ALA A 62 4.60 -17.58 -5.26
C ALA A 62 5.66 -16.56 -5.67
N THR A 63 5.32 -15.64 -6.58
CA THR A 63 6.25 -14.68 -7.18
C THR A 63 5.73 -13.23 -7.18
N ASN A 64 4.51 -13.01 -6.69
CA ASN A 64 3.88 -11.71 -6.60
C ASN A 64 3.46 -11.42 -5.15
N PHE A 65 3.31 -10.13 -4.83
CA PHE A 65 2.69 -9.73 -3.59
C PHE A 65 1.19 -10.04 -3.61
N SER A 66 0.69 -10.58 -2.51
CA SER A 66 -0.73 -10.78 -2.26
C SER A 66 -1.32 -9.56 -1.57
N LEU A 67 -2.53 -9.15 -1.96
CA LEU A 67 -3.33 -8.20 -1.21
C LEU A 67 -3.68 -8.80 0.15
N HIS A 68 -3.23 -8.14 1.22
CA HIS A 68 -3.75 -8.40 2.55
C HIS A 68 -4.95 -7.49 2.81
N GLY A 69 -4.84 -6.20 2.53
CA GLY A 69 -5.93 -5.25 2.76
C GLY A 69 -5.61 -3.80 2.45
N LEU A 70 -6.64 -2.95 2.49
CA LEU A 70 -6.57 -1.50 2.30
C LEU A 70 -7.18 -0.80 3.52
N TRP A 71 -6.34 -0.22 4.37
CA TRP A 71 -6.78 0.15 5.72
C TRP A 71 -6.91 1.66 5.90
N PRO A 72 -8.10 2.18 6.23
CA PRO A 72 -8.24 3.54 6.72
C PRO A 72 -7.46 3.73 8.03
N MET A 73 -6.69 4.81 8.13
CA MET A 73 -5.88 5.08 9.31
C MET A 73 -6.75 5.39 10.53
N ARG A 74 -6.50 4.66 11.63
CA ARG A 74 -7.13 4.86 12.95
C ARG A 74 -8.64 4.64 12.99
N GLN A 75 -9.20 3.94 12.00
CA GLN A 75 -10.61 3.56 11.98
C GLN A 75 -10.72 2.05 11.83
N ASN A 76 -11.62 1.44 12.59
CA ASN A 76 -11.96 0.03 12.45
C ASN A 76 -13.39 -0.24 12.93
N TYR A 77 -14.02 -1.27 12.34
CA TYR A 77 -15.36 -1.73 12.70
C TYR A 77 -16.42 -0.61 12.71
N CYS A 78 -16.57 0.11 11.59
CA CYS A 78 -17.54 1.19 11.46
C CYS A 78 -18.91 0.61 11.09
N ASP A 79 -19.96 0.95 11.85
CA ASP A 79 -21.31 0.44 11.64
C ASP A 79 -21.42 -1.10 11.62
N VAL A 80 -20.57 -1.76 12.42
CA VAL A 80 -20.51 -3.23 12.58
C VAL A 80 -21.11 -3.64 13.92
N SER A 81 -21.87 -4.75 13.93
CA SER A 81 -22.49 -5.25 15.16
C SER A 81 -21.46 -5.78 16.17
N ALA A 82 -21.83 -5.83 17.46
CA ALA A 82 -20.94 -6.36 18.50
C ALA A 82 -20.60 -7.84 18.26
N GLU A 83 -21.56 -8.61 17.74
CA GLU A 83 -21.44 -10.03 17.41
C GLU A 83 -20.46 -10.24 16.25
N GLN A 84 -20.60 -9.45 15.18
CA GLN A 84 -19.67 -9.49 14.05
C GLN A 84 -18.25 -9.13 14.48
N LYS A 85 -18.10 -8.08 15.29
CA LYS A 85 -16.80 -7.66 15.82
C LYS A 85 -16.19 -8.73 16.74
N ALA A 86 -16.99 -9.46 17.50
CA ALA A 86 -16.51 -10.57 18.33
C ALA A 86 -16.08 -11.77 17.47
N ALA A 87 -16.90 -12.18 16.50
CA ALA A 87 -16.57 -13.25 15.57
C ALA A 87 -15.28 -12.96 14.77
N ASP A 88 -15.10 -11.71 14.33
CA ASP A 88 -13.90 -11.27 13.64
C ASP A 88 -12.62 -11.42 14.50
N LYS A 89 -12.68 -10.95 15.74
CA LYS A 89 -11.58 -11.05 16.72
C LYS A 89 -11.25 -12.49 17.11
N ASP A 90 -12.25 -13.36 17.13
CA ASP A 90 -12.09 -14.79 17.38
C ASP A 90 -11.52 -15.56 16.18
N GLY A 91 -11.36 -14.90 15.02
CA GLY A 91 -10.91 -15.53 13.78
C GLY A 91 -11.96 -16.41 13.10
N LYS A 92 -13.24 -16.28 13.47
CA LYS A 92 -14.38 -17.03 12.90
C LYS A 92 -14.88 -16.35 11.62
N TRP A 93 -13.97 -16.08 10.69
CA TRP A 93 -14.25 -15.24 9.52
C TRP A 93 -15.29 -15.86 8.58
N ASP A 94 -15.37 -17.18 8.53
CA ASP A 94 -16.39 -17.94 7.80
C ASP A 94 -17.83 -17.69 8.28
N THR A 95 -17.99 -17.26 9.55
CA THR A 95 -19.28 -16.90 10.14
C THR A 95 -19.69 -15.43 9.91
N LEU A 96 -18.75 -14.59 9.48
CA LEU A 96 -19.05 -13.21 9.10
C LEU A 96 -19.91 -13.18 7.82
N PRO A 97 -20.70 -12.13 7.57
CA PRO A 97 -21.44 -12.00 6.32
C PRO A 97 -20.54 -12.15 5.09
N ALA A 98 -21.02 -12.88 4.10
CA ALA A 98 -20.32 -12.97 2.82
C ALA A 98 -20.26 -11.59 2.15
N VAL A 99 -19.11 -11.25 1.57
CA VAL A 99 -18.95 -10.05 0.77
C VAL A 99 -19.62 -10.29 -0.59
N THR A 100 -20.57 -9.45 -0.96
CA THR A 100 -21.24 -9.54 -2.28
C THR A 100 -20.40 -8.78 -3.31
N LEU A 101 -19.86 -9.51 -4.29
CA LEU A 101 -19.02 -8.99 -5.37
C LEU A 101 -19.54 -9.49 -6.71
N SER A 102 -19.23 -8.78 -7.79
CA SER A 102 -19.38 -9.30 -9.14
C SER A 102 -18.47 -10.53 -9.34
N ALA A 103 -18.84 -11.43 -10.26
CA ALA A 103 -18.03 -12.62 -10.55
C ALA A 103 -16.60 -12.25 -11.01
N GLU A 104 -16.47 -11.13 -11.75
CA GLU A 104 -15.19 -10.59 -12.19
C GLU A 104 -14.33 -10.14 -11.00
N THR A 105 -14.87 -9.30 -10.12
CA THR A 105 -14.14 -8.81 -8.95
C THR A 105 -13.83 -9.95 -7.98
N GLN A 106 -14.72 -10.91 -7.81
CA GLN A 106 -14.46 -12.10 -6.98
C GLN A 106 -13.29 -12.92 -7.54
N ALA A 107 -13.25 -13.18 -8.86
CA ALA A 107 -12.16 -13.93 -9.47
C ALA A 107 -10.81 -13.17 -9.38
N ALA A 108 -10.84 -11.86 -9.64
CA ALA A 108 -9.66 -11.01 -9.52
C ALA A 108 -9.15 -10.95 -8.07
N LEU A 109 -10.05 -10.82 -7.11
CA LEU A 109 -9.74 -10.82 -5.68
C LEU A 109 -9.18 -12.18 -5.24
N ALA A 110 -9.76 -13.30 -5.66
CA ALA A 110 -9.25 -14.62 -5.29
C ALA A 110 -7.80 -14.86 -5.79
N LYS A 111 -7.46 -14.33 -6.97
CA LYS A 111 -6.08 -14.36 -7.50
C LYS A 111 -5.13 -13.45 -6.72
N ALA A 112 -5.59 -12.26 -6.32
CA ALA A 112 -4.76 -11.27 -5.64
C ALA A 112 -4.65 -11.50 -4.12
N MET A 113 -5.66 -12.10 -3.50
CA MET A 113 -5.80 -12.35 -2.06
C MET A 113 -6.08 -13.84 -1.84
N PRO A 114 -5.03 -14.68 -1.77
CA PRO A 114 -5.19 -16.12 -1.53
C PRO A 114 -5.98 -16.43 -0.25
N GLY A 115 -5.88 -15.57 0.76
CA GLY A 115 -6.61 -15.69 2.03
C GLY A 115 -8.14 -15.69 1.90
N THR A 116 -8.72 -15.39 0.73
CA THR A 116 -10.16 -15.60 0.47
C THR A 116 -10.58 -17.06 0.70
N GLN A 117 -9.67 -18.03 0.51
CA GLN A 117 -9.90 -19.44 0.85
C GLN A 117 -10.18 -19.67 2.34
N SER A 118 -9.73 -18.75 3.20
CA SER A 118 -9.91 -18.77 4.65
C SER A 118 -10.80 -17.61 5.15
N GLY A 119 -11.51 -16.91 4.27
CA GLY A 119 -12.43 -15.82 4.62
C GLY A 119 -11.76 -14.46 4.94
N LEU A 120 -10.51 -14.24 4.51
CA LEU A 120 -9.79 -12.98 4.77
C LEU A 120 -10.54 -11.75 4.23
N GLU A 121 -11.24 -11.86 3.11
CA GLU A 121 -12.03 -10.76 2.55
C GLU A 121 -13.14 -10.33 3.51
N ARG A 122 -13.73 -11.25 4.28
CA ARG A 122 -14.77 -10.90 5.25
C ARG A 122 -14.17 -10.14 6.43
N HIS A 123 -13.00 -10.57 6.91
CA HIS A 123 -12.23 -9.85 7.93
C HIS A 123 -11.93 -8.43 7.48
N GLU A 124 -11.32 -8.31 6.30
CA GLU A 124 -10.87 -7.03 5.76
C GLU A 124 -12.05 -6.09 5.47
N TRP A 125 -13.18 -6.62 5.02
CA TRP A 125 -14.39 -5.82 4.86
C TRP A 125 -14.92 -5.33 6.21
N VAL A 126 -15.22 -6.25 7.13
CA VAL A 126 -15.85 -5.92 8.42
C VAL A 126 -14.98 -4.99 9.24
N LYS A 127 -13.67 -5.23 9.31
CA LYS A 127 -12.77 -4.45 10.15
C LYS A 127 -12.33 -3.14 9.49
N HIS A 128 -12.16 -3.09 8.18
CA HIS A 128 -11.55 -1.96 7.49
C HIS A 128 -12.44 -1.36 6.39
N GLY A 129 -12.99 -2.18 5.51
CA GLY A 129 -13.80 -1.74 4.37
C GLY A 129 -15.07 -0.97 4.78
N THR A 130 -15.75 -1.38 5.85
CA THR A 130 -16.94 -0.70 6.40
C THR A 130 -16.67 0.73 6.88
N CYS A 131 -15.41 1.06 7.19
CA CYS A 131 -15.00 2.43 7.55
C CYS A 131 -14.76 3.31 6.33
N THR A 132 -14.84 2.76 5.12
CA THR A 132 -14.81 3.54 3.89
C THR A 132 -16.22 3.95 3.48
N LYS A 133 -16.33 4.93 2.59
CA LYS A 133 -17.60 5.28 1.93
C LYS A 133 -17.84 4.47 0.65
N MET A 134 -17.02 3.46 0.39
CA MET A 134 -17.07 2.66 -0.82
C MET A 134 -18.04 1.49 -0.66
N SER A 135 -18.58 1.03 -1.78
CA SER A 135 -19.16 -0.31 -1.85
C SER A 135 -18.05 -1.36 -1.66
N ALA A 136 -18.43 -2.60 -1.31
CA ALA A 136 -17.46 -3.70 -1.25
C ALA A 136 -16.80 -3.94 -2.62
N GLU A 137 -17.59 -3.84 -3.70
CA GLU A 137 -17.11 -3.93 -5.08
C GLU A 137 -15.98 -2.93 -5.37
N ASP A 138 -16.18 -1.67 -5.00
CA ASP A 138 -15.18 -0.62 -5.20
C ASP A 138 -13.98 -0.80 -4.27
N TYR A 139 -14.20 -1.13 -3.00
CA TYR A 139 -13.13 -1.33 -2.01
C TYR A 139 -12.16 -2.44 -2.45
N PHE A 140 -12.68 -3.62 -2.78
CA PHE A 140 -11.85 -4.73 -3.24
C PHE A 140 -11.30 -4.47 -4.64
N GLY A 141 -12.07 -3.86 -5.53
CA GLY A 141 -11.58 -3.47 -6.85
C GLY A 141 -10.40 -2.48 -6.79
N VAL A 142 -10.43 -1.51 -5.87
CA VAL A 142 -9.30 -0.60 -5.63
C VAL A 142 -8.12 -1.37 -5.06
N GLY A 143 -8.33 -2.22 -4.04
CA GLY A 143 -7.26 -3.03 -3.46
C GLY A 143 -6.54 -3.92 -4.49
N VAL A 144 -7.31 -4.61 -5.33
CA VAL A 144 -6.79 -5.44 -6.44
C VAL A 144 -6.01 -4.60 -7.44
N HIS A 145 -6.54 -3.44 -7.83
CA HIS A 145 -5.85 -2.55 -8.76
C HIS A 145 -4.51 -2.06 -8.19
N LEU A 146 -4.48 -1.64 -6.92
CA LEU A 146 -3.27 -1.10 -6.31
C LEU A 146 -2.18 -2.18 -6.09
N VAL A 147 -2.55 -3.39 -5.65
CA VAL A 147 -1.56 -4.48 -5.57
C VAL A 147 -1.09 -4.91 -6.96
N GLY A 148 -1.96 -4.82 -7.97
CA GLY A 148 -1.59 -5.05 -9.38
C GLY A 148 -0.54 -4.04 -9.88
N ALA A 149 -0.67 -2.76 -9.51
CA ALA A 149 0.33 -1.75 -9.82
C ALA A 149 1.67 -2.02 -9.12
N LEU A 150 1.65 -2.47 -7.85
CA LEU A 150 2.86 -2.92 -7.15
C LEU A 150 3.51 -4.11 -7.86
N ASN A 151 2.72 -5.09 -8.28
CA ASN A 151 3.19 -6.29 -8.98
C ASN A 151 3.68 -6.02 -10.42
N SER A 152 3.37 -4.85 -10.98
CA SER A 152 3.84 -4.40 -12.30
C SER A 152 5.05 -3.46 -12.20
N SER A 153 5.69 -3.36 -11.03
CA SER A 153 6.75 -2.41 -10.73
C SER A 153 8.11 -3.06 -10.49
N ALA A 154 9.16 -2.24 -10.41
CA ALA A 154 10.50 -2.71 -10.07
C ALA A 154 10.58 -3.35 -8.67
N VAL A 155 9.60 -3.09 -7.79
CA VAL A 155 9.53 -3.70 -6.45
C VAL A 155 9.27 -5.21 -6.56
N ARG A 156 8.31 -5.63 -7.39
CA ARG A 156 8.04 -7.06 -7.61
C ARG A 156 9.19 -7.73 -8.35
N ASP A 157 9.77 -7.06 -9.35
CA ASP A 157 10.94 -7.58 -10.07
C ASP A 157 12.12 -7.83 -9.12
N LEU A 158 12.37 -6.91 -8.17
CA LEU A 158 13.39 -7.08 -7.13
C LEU A 158 13.12 -8.32 -6.28
N PHE A 159 11.89 -8.52 -5.81
CA PHE A 159 11.54 -9.67 -4.98
C PHE A 159 11.66 -10.98 -5.77
N ALA A 160 11.06 -11.05 -6.96
CA ALA A 160 11.10 -12.24 -7.81
C ALA A 160 12.53 -12.65 -8.18
N ALA A 161 13.42 -11.69 -8.48
CA ALA A 161 14.82 -11.97 -8.80
C ALA A 161 15.67 -12.43 -7.59
N ASN A 162 15.17 -12.21 -6.36
CA ASN A 162 15.88 -12.49 -5.11
C ASN A 162 15.19 -13.54 -4.26
N ILE A 163 14.28 -14.35 -4.81
CA ILE A 163 13.72 -15.51 -4.12
C ILE A 163 14.86 -16.41 -3.60
N GLY A 164 14.79 -16.75 -2.31
CA GLY A 164 15.81 -17.48 -1.55
C GLY A 164 16.98 -16.62 -1.04
N LYS A 165 17.02 -15.32 -1.32
CA LYS A 165 18.14 -14.42 -0.99
C LYS A 165 17.71 -13.27 -0.07
N PRO A 166 18.63 -12.71 0.73
CA PRO A 166 18.37 -11.51 1.50
C PRO A 166 18.22 -10.28 0.61
N VAL A 167 17.26 -9.42 0.94
CA VAL A 167 17.08 -8.09 0.35
C VAL A 167 17.09 -7.05 1.47
N LYS A 168 17.84 -5.97 1.25
CA LYS A 168 17.98 -4.86 2.19
C LYS A 168 16.90 -3.80 1.97
N ALA A 169 16.60 -3.06 3.04
CA ALA A 169 15.66 -1.94 3.02
C ALA A 169 15.98 -0.91 1.92
N GLU A 170 17.26 -0.60 1.72
CA GLU A 170 17.72 0.39 0.74
C GLU A 170 17.32 0.00 -0.69
N ALA A 171 17.55 -1.27 -1.07
CA ALA A 171 17.19 -1.77 -2.40
C ALA A 171 15.67 -1.72 -2.64
N ILE A 172 14.86 -1.96 -1.60
CA ILE A 172 13.40 -1.85 -1.70
C ILE A 172 13.01 -0.39 -1.87
N LYS A 173 13.59 0.53 -1.09
CA LYS A 173 13.33 1.98 -1.24
C LYS A 173 13.68 2.48 -2.64
N GLU A 174 14.83 2.09 -3.16
CA GLU A 174 15.26 2.42 -4.54
C GLU A 174 14.29 1.87 -5.58
N ALA A 175 13.78 0.65 -5.40
CA ALA A 175 12.78 0.07 -6.30
C ALA A 175 11.44 0.82 -6.28
N PHE A 176 11.02 1.32 -5.10
CA PHE A 176 9.86 2.20 -4.98
C PHE A 176 10.11 3.53 -5.68
N ASP A 177 11.26 4.17 -5.43
CA ASP A 177 11.60 5.46 -6.03
C ASP A 177 11.66 5.38 -7.56
N LYS A 178 12.22 4.29 -8.09
CA LYS A 178 12.26 4.01 -9.53
C LYS A 178 10.87 3.88 -10.15
N SER A 179 9.92 3.31 -9.42
CA SER A 179 8.60 2.95 -9.97
C SER A 179 7.52 4.01 -9.72
N PHE A 180 7.63 4.74 -8.62
CA PHE A 180 6.58 5.61 -8.08
C PHE A 180 7.08 7.04 -7.79
N GLY A 181 8.27 7.36 -8.27
CA GLY A 181 8.89 8.68 -8.19
C GLY A 181 9.76 8.87 -6.93
N PRO A 182 10.67 9.87 -6.95
CA PRO A 182 11.62 10.10 -5.86
C PRO A 182 10.95 10.19 -4.48
N GLY A 183 11.54 9.55 -3.47
CA GLY A 183 11.06 9.55 -2.08
C GLY A 183 9.84 8.68 -1.83
N ALA A 184 9.35 7.91 -2.79
CA ALA A 184 8.29 6.92 -2.57
C ALA A 184 8.71 5.87 -1.51
N GLY A 185 9.98 5.46 -1.50
CA GLY A 185 10.54 4.53 -0.53
C GLY A 185 10.47 5.01 0.92
N ASP A 186 10.42 6.33 1.17
CA ASP A 186 10.27 6.91 2.52
C ASP A 186 8.87 6.71 3.11
N ARG A 187 7.92 6.18 2.33
CA ARG A 187 6.51 6.03 2.70
C ARG A 187 6.10 4.57 2.83
N VAL A 188 7.09 3.68 2.85
CA VAL A 188 6.93 2.24 2.91
C VAL A 188 7.56 1.72 4.19
N LYS A 189 6.97 0.66 4.73
CA LYS A 189 7.53 -0.11 5.84
C LYS A 189 7.60 -1.59 5.45
N MET A 190 8.73 -2.21 5.75
CA MET A 190 8.94 -3.64 5.59
C MET A 190 8.63 -4.38 6.89
N SER A 191 7.91 -5.49 6.75
CA SER A 191 7.60 -6.39 7.86
C SER A 191 8.39 -7.68 7.70
N CYS A 192 9.15 -8.04 8.73
CA CYS A 192 9.89 -9.30 8.77
C CYS A 192 9.31 -10.25 9.83
N ARG A 193 9.37 -11.55 9.54
CA ARG A 193 9.04 -12.63 10.48
C ARG A 193 10.21 -13.60 10.59
N ARG A 194 10.25 -14.36 11.68
CA ARG A 194 11.25 -15.43 11.85
C ARG A 194 10.60 -16.79 11.65
N ALA A 195 11.25 -17.66 10.87
CA ALA A 195 11.06 -19.10 10.89
C ALA A 195 12.40 -19.73 11.31
N GLY A 196 12.44 -20.27 12.53
CA GLY A 196 13.69 -20.67 13.16
C GLY A 196 14.69 -19.52 13.24
N LYS A 197 15.85 -19.70 12.59
CA LYS A 197 16.93 -18.69 12.55
C LYS A 197 16.83 -17.72 11.37
N VAL A 198 15.96 -18.01 10.39
CA VAL A 198 15.83 -17.19 9.18
C VAL A 198 14.86 -16.04 9.42
N LYS A 199 15.31 -14.82 9.17
CA LYS A 199 14.47 -13.62 9.14
C LYS A 199 14.01 -13.41 7.70
N MET A 200 12.71 -13.58 7.45
CA MET A 200 12.10 -13.50 6.14
C MET A 200 11.25 -12.23 6.02
N ILE A 201 11.19 -11.67 4.81
CA ILE A 201 10.29 -10.56 4.51
C ILE A 201 8.89 -11.12 4.36
N SER A 202 8.00 -10.77 5.28
CA SER A 202 6.60 -11.22 5.30
C SER A 202 5.66 -10.30 4.53
N GLY A 203 6.08 -9.07 4.23
CA GLY A 203 5.26 -8.12 3.48
C GLY A 203 5.72 -6.68 3.61
N LEU A 204 4.97 -5.81 2.93
CA LEU A 204 5.16 -4.37 2.89
C LEU A 204 3.86 -3.67 3.25
N THR A 205 3.96 -2.58 4.00
CA THR A 205 2.85 -1.64 4.19
C THR A 205 3.22 -0.31 3.55
N ILE A 206 2.38 0.17 2.65
CA ILE A 206 2.59 1.36 1.84
C ILE A 206 1.61 2.44 2.31
N GLY A 207 2.13 3.59 2.73
CA GLY A 207 1.30 4.74 3.09
C GLY A 207 0.68 5.38 1.85
N LEU A 208 -0.61 5.69 1.90
CA LEU A 208 -1.38 6.31 0.83
C LEU A 208 -2.13 7.56 1.32
N SER A 209 -2.37 8.48 0.39
CA SER A 209 -3.17 9.69 0.60
C SER A 209 -4.66 9.38 0.80
N GLU A 210 -5.46 10.40 1.10
CA GLU A 210 -6.91 10.26 1.29
C GLU A 210 -7.65 9.74 0.04
N ALA A 211 -7.12 10.02 -1.14
CA ALA A 211 -7.72 9.64 -2.41
C ALA A 211 -7.82 8.11 -2.59
N ALA A 212 -7.08 7.32 -1.82
CA ALA A 212 -7.21 5.86 -1.80
C ALA A 212 -8.56 5.37 -1.24
N GLY A 213 -9.31 6.24 -0.54
CA GLY A 213 -10.62 5.95 0.04
C GLY A 213 -11.80 6.09 -0.91
N ALA A 214 -11.56 6.18 -2.22
CA ALA A 214 -12.58 6.37 -3.24
C ALA A 214 -12.33 5.48 -4.47
N ALA A 215 -13.39 5.14 -5.21
CA ALA A 215 -13.30 4.32 -6.42
C ALA A 215 -12.37 4.95 -7.49
N SER A 216 -12.27 6.29 -7.52
CA SER A 216 -11.37 7.04 -8.40
C SER A 216 -9.88 6.76 -8.17
N ALA A 217 -9.50 6.13 -7.06
CA ALA A 217 -8.12 5.71 -6.78
C ALA A 217 -7.52 4.86 -7.93
N LYS A 218 -8.35 4.09 -8.64
CA LYS A 218 -7.95 3.32 -9.84
C LYS A 218 -7.41 4.21 -10.97
N SER A 219 -7.88 5.45 -11.05
CA SER A 219 -7.42 6.44 -12.04
C SER A 219 -6.28 7.32 -11.53
N THR A 220 -6.23 7.60 -10.22
CA THR A 220 -5.12 8.33 -9.59
C THR A 220 -3.81 7.54 -9.67
N GLY A 221 -3.88 6.22 -9.57
CA GLY A 221 -2.70 5.35 -9.66
C GLY A 221 -1.87 5.33 -8.37
N LEU A 222 -1.11 4.24 -8.19
CA LEU A 222 -0.39 3.99 -6.92
C LEU A 222 0.68 5.05 -6.62
N GLY A 223 1.38 5.56 -7.64
CA GLY A 223 2.44 6.56 -7.45
C GLY A 223 1.94 7.86 -6.82
N ASP A 224 0.89 8.45 -7.38
CA ASP A 224 0.32 9.70 -6.86
C ASP A 224 -0.27 9.52 -5.45
N LEU A 225 -0.89 8.37 -5.19
CA LEU A 225 -1.39 8.03 -3.86
C LEU A 225 -0.25 7.93 -2.84
N ILE A 226 0.88 7.32 -3.20
CA ILE A 226 2.08 7.27 -2.36
C ILE A 226 2.59 8.68 -2.14
N GLN A 227 2.77 9.50 -3.17
CA GLN A 227 3.38 10.83 -3.02
C GLN A 227 2.57 11.76 -2.10
N GLY A 228 1.24 11.61 -2.07
CA GLY A 228 0.38 12.34 -1.13
C GLY A 228 0.39 11.83 0.32
N ALA A 229 1.05 10.70 0.60
CA ALA A 229 1.18 10.15 1.95
C ALA A 229 2.36 10.75 2.73
N GLY A 230 2.36 10.53 4.05
CA GLY A 230 3.44 10.97 4.93
C GLY A 230 4.58 9.96 4.98
N LYS A 231 5.78 10.45 5.31
CA LYS A 231 6.95 9.60 5.54
C LYS A 231 6.75 8.68 6.75
N THR A 232 7.41 7.53 6.75
CA THR A 232 7.38 6.53 7.83
C THR A 232 8.77 5.97 8.09
N THR A 233 8.93 5.26 9.20
CA THR A 233 10.11 4.44 9.46
C THR A 233 9.95 3.06 8.81
N PHE A 234 11.02 2.55 8.21
CA PHE A 234 10.98 1.35 7.36
C PHE A 234 10.89 0.04 8.15
N GLY A 235 11.22 0.04 9.45
CA GLY A 235 10.94 -1.06 10.38
C GLY A 235 11.97 -2.18 10.42
N CYS A 236 12.18 -2.91 9.32
CA CYS A 236 13.14 -4.01 9.20
C CYS A 236 14.23 -3.65 8.18
N ASP A 237 15.50 -3.89 8.50
CA ASP A 237 16.62 -3.44 7.65
C ASP A 237 16.99 -4.44 6.53
N GLU A 238 16.70 -5.72 6.73
CA GLU A 238 17.02 -6.79 5.78
C GLU A 238 16.17 -8.04 6.08
N GLY A 239 15.82 -8.82 5.06
CA GLY A 239 15.24 -10.15 5.24
C GLY A 239 15.31 -10.99 3.98
N VAL A 240 15.17 -12.31 4.13
CA VAL A 240 15.10 -13.25 3.00
C VAL A 240 13.74 -13.13 2.29
N VAL A 241 13.76 -13.03 0.96
CA VAL A 241 12.56 -13.21 0.14
C VAL A 241 12.31 -14.71 0.01
N ASP A 242 11.30 -15.21 0.72
CA ASP A 242 11.09 -16.65 0.85
C ASP A 242 10.54 -17.29 -0.44
N ALA A 243 10.87 -18.56 -0.69
CA ALA A 243 10.34 -19.32 -1.82
C ALA A 243 9.03 -20.02 -1.45
N ALA A 244 8.13 -20.22 -2.42
CA ALA A 244 6.94 -21.04 -2.18
C ALA A 244 7.32 -22.49 -1.84
N GLY A 245 6.56 -23.07 -0.92
CA GLY A 245 6.91 -24.35 -0.28
C GLY A 245 7.63 -24.11 1.05
N PHE A 246 7.33 -24.96 2.03
CA PHE A 246 7.83 -24.87 3.40
C PHE A 246 8.29 -26.24 3.90
#